data_AF-A0A9E0WSU2-F1
#
_entry.id   AF-A0A9E0WSU2-F1
#
_cell.length_a   1.000
_cell.length_b   1.000
_cell.length_c   1.000
_cell.angle_alpha   90.00
_cell.angle_beta   90.00
_cell.angle_gamma   90.00
#
_symmetry.space_group_name_H-M   'P 1'
#
loop_
_entity.id
_entity.type
_entity.pdbx_description
1 polymer ?
#
loop_
_entity_poly.entity_id
_entity_poly.type
_entity_poly.pdbx_seq_one_letter_code
_entity_poly.pdbx_strand_id
1 'polypeptide(L)'
;MKVFHVAPIRKPLHPALMMVYFWAGMYALYLLAPIVQTPTVSLQGFGFVVMLVALFGVAAGIGASHSLRQNLGHVQERPLETPAFRLLNLLLVIGIVGGVASICAKVNALQELSLAGFVALRNERANELIATTQQTHAVLSALGFLCYPAGFVAVVIMIARYEQTRMFSRGLTMMFFVVVFVLSIAFGGRSMIFVLILFVALGAYLRRCRGLAMIPRSKSLRRMLIGLVLLFVAYSAVIWQVRASLNNMDIADSLQYAERVWGVKPSPSLEWL
;
A
#
# COMPACT_ATOMS: atom_id res chain seq x y z
N MET A 1 51.79 11.24 -10.07
CA MET A 1 50.37 11.14 -9.64
C MET A 1 49.51 10.89 -10.86
N LYS A 2 48.86 9.73 -10.97
CA LYS A 2 47.91 9.44 -12.06
C LYS A 2 46.55 10.03 -11.70
N VAL A 3 46.14 11.07 -12.41
CA VAL A 3 44.78 11.64 -12.30
C VAL A 3 43.85 10.68 -13.02
N PHE A 4 43.06 9.92 -12.28
CA PHE A 4 41.99 9.10 -12.85
C PHE A 4 40.85 10.03 -13.29
N HIS A 5 40.68 10.18 -14.60
CA HIS A 5 39.45 10.72 -15.16
C HIS A 5 38.33 9.70 -14.94
N VAL A 6 37.58 9.89 -13.86
CA VAL A 6 36.30 9.21 -13.66
C VAL A 6 35.34 9.76 -14.72
N ALA A 7 35.00 8.92 -15.69
CA ALA A 7 34.01 9.26 -16.71
C ALA A 7 32.71 9.74 -16.05
N PRO A 8 32.01 10.74 -16.61
CA PRO A 8 30.77 11.23 -16.05
C PRO A 8 29.76 10.09 -15.98
N ILE A 9 29.47 9.66 -14.75
CA ILE A 9 28.47 8.61 -14.48
C ILE A 9 27.14 9.15 -15.01
N ARG A 10 26.60 8.52 -16.07
CA ARG A 10 25.27 8.82 -16.61
C ARG A 10 24.29 8.90 -15.45
N LYS A 11 23.50 9.98 -15.38
CA LYS A 11 22.52 10.20 -14.31
C LYS A 11 21.71 8.91 -14.14
N PRO A 12 21.79 8.22 -12.99
CA PRO A 12 21.10 6.96 -12.82
C PRO A 12 19.59 7.19 -12.96
N LEU A 13 18.90 6.20 -13.52
CA LEU A 13 17.44 6.16 -13.56
C LEU A 13 16.91 6.35 -12.14
N HIS A 14 16.02 7.34 -11.97
CA HIS A 14 15.43 7.66 -10.67
C HIS A 14 14.75 6.41 -10.08
N PRO A 15 14.89 6.09 -8.78
CA PRO A 15 14.32 4.87 -8.18
C PRO A 15 12.81 4.71 -8.43
N ALA A 16 12.07 5.83 -8.50
CA ALA A 16 10.66 5.83 -8.87
C ALA A 16 10.41 5.33 -10.31
N LEU A 17 11.28 5.69 -11.27
CA LEU A 17 11.19 5.19 -12.65
C LEU A 17 11.52 3.69 -12.70
N MET A 18 12.51 3.23 -11.93
CA MET A 18 12.78 1.79 -11.83
C MET A 18 11.59 1.03 -11.23
N MET A 19 10.93 1.56 -10.21
CA MET A 19 9.68 0.96 -9.70
C MET A 19 8.58 0.95 -10.77
N VAL A 20 8.38 2.04 -11.51
CA VAL A 20 7.37 2.09 -12.58
C VAL A 20 7.67 1.07 -13.67
N TYR A 21 8.92 0.98 -14.15
CA TYR A 21 9.31 0.00 -15.15
C TYR A 21 9.21 -1.44 -14.62
N PHE A 22 9.56 -1.66 -13.35
CA PHE A 22 9.38 -2.95 -12.71
C PHE A 22 7.92 -3.36 -12.66
N TRP A 23 7.03 -2.48 -12.18
CA TRP A 23 5.58 -2.75 -12.12
C TRP A 23 4.95 -2.88 -13.51
N ALA A 24 5.38 -2.07 -14.48
CA ALA A 24 4.94 -2.19 -15.87
C ALA A 24 5.41 -3.51 -16.51
N GLY A 25 6.65 -3.92 -16.26
CA GLY A 25 7.19 -5.21 -16.69
C GLY A 25 6.47 -6.37 -16.04
N MET A 26 6.15 -6.25 -14.75
CA MET A 26 5.34 -7.20 -14.01
C MET A 26 3.93 -7.36 -14.59
N TYR A 27 3.29 -6.24 -14.93
CA TYR A 27 1.98 -6.23 -15.54
C TYR A 27 2.01 -6.81 -16.96
N ALA A 28 3.04 -6.49 -17.75
CA ALA A 28 3.24 -7.09 -19.07
C ALA A 28 3.50 -8.60 -18.99
N LEU A 29 4.32 -9.05 -18.04
CA LEU A 29 4.54 -10.48 -17.75
C LEU A 29 3.23 -11.16 -17.35
N TYR A 30 2.43 -10.55 -16.49
CA TYR A 30 1.12 -11.09 -16.12
C TYR A 30 0.17 -11.22 -17.32
N LEU A 31 0.16 -10.24 -18.23
CA LEU A 31 -0.67 -10.27 -19.44
C LEU A 31 -0.20 -11.26 -20.49
N LEU A 32 1.12 -11.45 -20.64
CA LEU A 32 1.71 -12.27 -21.69
C LEU A 32 2.00 -13.70 -21.25
N ALA A 33 2.18 -13.94 -19.95
CA ALA A 33 2.43 -15.28 -19.45
C ALA A 33 1.12 -16.10 -19.47
N PRO A 34 1.18 -17.38 -19.88
CA PRO A 34 0.04 -18.29 -19.86
C PRO A 34 -0.24 -18.75 -18.42
N ILE A 35 -0.49 -17.80 -17.52
CA ILE A 35 -0.77 -18.08 -16.11
C ILE A 35 -2.22 -18.53 -16.03
N VAL A 36 -2.44 -19.84 -16.06
CA VAL A 36 -3.71 -20.43 -15.65
C VAL A 36 -3.80 -20.22 -14.13
N GLN A 37 -4.66 -19.29 -13.71
CA GLN A 37 -4.92 -19.02 -12.30
C GLN A 37 -5.63 -20.22 -11.67
N THR A 38 -4.86 -21.19 -11.20
CA THR A 38 -5.41 -22.35 -10.51
C THR A 38 -5.78 -21.98 -9.07
N PRO A 39 -6.90 -22.50 -8.53
CA PRO A 39 -7.33 -22.24 -7.15
C PRO A 39 -6.38 -22.79 -6.08
N THR A 40 -5.47 -23.68 -6.46
CA THR A 40 -4.46 -24.24 -5.58
C THR A 40 -3.16 -23.44 -5.68
N VAL A 41 -2.43 -23.32 -4.57
CA VAL A 41 -1.08 -22.76 -4.58
C VAL A 41 -0.20 -23.66 -5.44
N SER A 42 -0.09 -23.34 -6.73
CA SER A 42 0.75 -24.08 -7.64
C SER A 42 2.20 -23.73 -7.37
N LEU A 43 3.10 -24.72 -7.48
CA LEU A 43 4.53 -24.51 -7.35
C LEU A 43 5.03 -23.41 -8.33
N GLN A 44 4.39 -23.32 -9.51
CA GLN A 44 4.64 -22.29 -10.51
C GLN A 44 4.22 -20.90 -10.05
N GLY A 45 3.01 -20.75 -9.47
CA GLY A 45 2.53 -19.49 -8.91
C GLY A 45 3.37 -19.02 -7.72
N PHE A 46 3.74 -19.94 -6.82
CA PHE A 46 4.64 -19.65 -5.71
C PHE A 46 6.04 -19.25 -6.21
N GLY A 47 6.60 -20.00 -7.16
CA GLY A 47 7.89 -19.70 -7.79
C GLY A 47 7.91 -18.34 -8.49
N PHE A 48 6.81 -17.99 -9.16
CA PHE A 48 6.63 -16.67 -9.75
C PHE A 48 6.69 -15.59 -8.67
N VAL A 49 5.88 -15.69 -7.60
CA VAL A 49 5.90 -14.73 -6.48
C VAL A 49 7.28 -14.60 -5.83
N VAL A 50 7.97 -15.72 -5.57
CA VAL A 50 9.34 -15.72 -5.03
C VAL A 50 10.30 -15.00 -5.96
N MET A 51 10.21 -15.25 -7.27
CA MET A 51 11.01 -14.55 -8.28
C MET A 51 10.74 -13.04 -8.25
N LEU A 52 9.48 -12.60 -8.07
CA LEU A 52 9.15 -11.17 -8.01
C LEU A 52 9.76 -10.50 -6.78
N VAL A 53 9.66 -11.17 -5.63
CA VAL A 53 10.23 -10.70 -4.37
C VAL A 53 11.75 -10.64 -4.46
N ALA A 54 12.38 -11.65 -5.06
CA ALA A 54 13.82 -11.68 -5.28
C ALA A 54 14.27 -10.55 -6.23
N LEU A 55 13.59 -10.38 -7.37
CA LEU A 55 13.89 -9.34 -8.34
C LEU A 55 13.73 -7.94 -7.72
N PHE A 56 12.68 -7.75 -6.91
CA PHE A 56 12.48 -6.53 -6.12
C PHE A 56 13.62 -6.29 -5.14
N GLY A 57 14.02 -7.32 -4.38
CA GLY A 57 15.12 -7.24 -3.41
C GLY A 57 16.46 -6.89 -4.07
N VAL A 58 16.77 -7.49 -5.21
CA VAL A 58 17.97 -7.20 -6.00
C VAL A 58 17.93 -5.77 -6.54
N ALA A 59 16.81 -5.34 -7.15
CA ALA A 59 16.67 -3.98 -7.67
C ALA A 59 16.76 -2.92 -6.55
N ALA A 60 16.14 -3.17 -5.41
CA ALA A 60 16.20 -2.31 -4.22
C ALA A 60 17.63 -2.28 -3.64
N GLY A 61 18.31 -3.41 -3.57
CA GLY A 61 19.70 -3.52 -3.11
C GLY A 61 20.68 -2.76 -4.00
N ILE A 62 20.53 -2.87 -5.33
CA ILE A 62 21.31 -2.09 -6.31
C ILE A 62 21.02 -0.60 -6.15
N GLY A 63 19.75 -0.21 -6.03
CA GLY A 63 19.37 1.20 -5.81
C GLY A 63 19.96 1.78 -4.51
N ALA A 64 19.92 1.00 -3.43
CA ALA A 64 20.46 1.39 -2.13
C ALA A 64 22.00 1.50 -2.16
N SER A 65 22.70 0.52 -2.75
CA SER A 65 24.16 0.53 -2.83
C SER A 65 24.68 1.69 -3.69
N HIS A 66 23.99 2.03 -4.78
CA HIS A 66 24.30 3.21 -5.59
C HIS A 66 24.04 4.52 -4.85
N SER A 67 22.93 4.61 -4.11
CA SER A 67 22.61 5.81 -3.32
C SER A 67 23.61 6.02 -2.16
N LEU A 68 24.03 4.94 -1.51
CA LEU A 68 25.10 4.96 -0.50
C LEU A 68 26.42 5.43 -1.11
N ARG A 69 26.83 4.87 -2.26
CA ARG A 69 28.07 5.28 -2.96
C ARG A 69 28.08 6.75 -3.39
N GLN A 70 26.93 7.32 -3.75
CA GLN A 70 26.83 8.73 -4.13
C GLN A 70 26.78 9.70 -2.93
N ASN A 71 26.36 9.24 -1.75
CA ASN A 71 26.12 10.10 -0.58
C ASN A 71 27.14 9.92 0.57
N LEU A 72 28.14 9.02 0.42
CA LEU A 72 29.16 8.73 1.44
C LEU A 72 30.04 9.93 1.85
N GLY A 73 29.94 11.10 1.20
CA GLY A 73 30.70 12.31 1.57
C GLY A 73 29.88 13.49 2.11
N HIS A 74 28.56 13.54 1.89
CA HIS A 74 27.74 14.75 2.16
C HIS A 74 26.35 14.39 2.69
N VAL A 75 26.27 13.83 3.91
CA VAL A 75 25.01 13.73 4.66
C VAL A 75 24.73 15.05 5.37
N GLN A 76 24.82 16.17 4.64
CA GLN A 76 24.25 17.44 5.11
C GLN A 76 22.81 17.45 4.63
N GLU A 77 21.85 17.68 5.53
CA GLU A 77 20.43 17.75 5.21
C GLU A 77 20.15 18.90 4.24
N ARG A 78 20.36 18.66 2.94
CA ARG A 78 19.98 19.63 1.93
C ARG A 78 18.45 19.73 1.91
N PRO A 79 17.89 20.95 1.97
CA PRO A 79 16.47 21.13 1.77
C PRO A 79 16.07 20.48 0.44
N LEU A 80 14.93 19.78 0.44
CA LEU A 80 14.38 19.22 -0.80
C LEU A 80 14.29 20.33 -1.87
N GLU A 81 14.94 20.10 -3.00
CA GLU A 81 14.86 21.01 -4.12
C GLU A 81 13.41 21.06 -4.65
N THR A 82 12.99 22.21 -5.15
CA THR A 82 11.68 22.44 -5.78
C THR A 82 11.23 21.33 -6.75
N PRO A 83 12.09 20.79 -7.65
CA PRO A 83 11.72 19.67 -8.52
C PRO A 83 11.33 18.40 -7.76
N ALA A 84 11.97 18.09 -6.64
CA ALA A 84 11.65 16.92 -5.85
C ALA A 84 10.26 17.03 -5.18
N PHE A 85 9.87 18.24 -4.74
CA PHE A 85 8.51 18.49 -4.26
C PHE A 85 7.45 18.36 -5.34
N ARG A 86 7.74 18.79 -6.57
CA ARG A 86 6.81 18.63 -7.70
C ARG A 86 6.58 17.15 -8.00
N LEU A 87 7.65 16.33 -7.98
CA LEU A 87 7.52 14.88 -8.16
C LEU A 87 6.73 14.23 -7.03
N LEU A 88 6.97 14.58 -5.77
CA LEU A 88 6.18 14.07 -4.64
C LEU A 88 4.69 14.41 -4.76
N ASN A 89 4.38 15.65 -5.13
CA ASN A 89 2.99 16.07 -5.36
C ASN A 89 2.36 15.31 -6.53
N LEU A 90 3.11 15.10 -7.62
CA LEU A 90 2.64 14.32 -8.77
C LEU A 90 2.32 12.88 -8.35
N LEU A 91 3.19 12.24 -7.57
CA LEU A 91 2.96 10.87 -7.07
C LEU A 91 1.72 10.81 -6.14
N LEU A 92 1.52 11.81 -5.28
CA LEU A 92 0.30 11.91 -4.46
C LEU A 92 -0.94 12.09 -5.33
N VAL A 93 -0.89 12.95 -6.35
CA VAL A 93 -2.02 13.16 -7.27
C VAL A 93 -2.34 11.89 -8.06
N ILE A 94 -1.33 11.21 -8.61
CA ILE A 94 -1.50 9.91 -9.29
C ILE A 94 -2.13 8.90 -8.32
N GLY A 95 -1.64 8.84 -7.08
CA GLY A 95 -2.16 7.95 -6.05
C GLY A 95 -3.63 8.24 -5.70
N ILE A 96 -3.98 9.51 -5.55
CA ILE A 96 -5.33 9.99 -5.28
C ILE A 96 -6.27 9.67 -6.45
N VAL A 97 -5.88 10.02 -7.67
CA VAL A 97 -6.69 9.78 -8.89
C VAL A 97 -6.89 8.28 -9.08
N GLY A 98 -5.85 7.47 -8.91
CA GLY A 98 -5.94 6.01 -8.96
C GLY A 98 -6.89 5.45 -7.90
N GLY A 99 -6.79 5.94 -6.66
CA GLY A 99 -7.70 5.54 -5.57
C GLY A 99 -9.15 5.92 -5.84
N VAL A 100 -9.42 7.13 -6.30
CA VAL A 100 -10.77 7.60 -6.68
C VAL A 100 -11.32 6.78 -7.84
N ALA A 101 -10.51 6.51 -8.88
CA ALA A 101 -10.90 5.67 -10.00
C ALA A 101 -11.30 4.26 -9.54
N SER A 102 -10.53 3.64 -8.62
CA SER A 102 -10.87 2.35 -8.03
C SER A 102 -12.15 2.40 -7.18
N ILE A 103 -12.38 3.48 -6.42
CA ILE A 103 -13.62 3.67 -5.66
C ILE A 103 -14.82 3.76 -6.61
N CYS A 104 -14.75 4.61 -7.64
CA CYS A 104 -15.82 4.77 -8.62
C CYS A 104 -16.12 3.45 -9.35
N ALA A 105 -15.08 2.70 -9.74
CA ALA A 105 -15.26 1.39 -10.37
C ALA A 105 -16.04 0.41 -9.47
N LYS A 106 -15.83 0.45 -8.15
CA LYS A 106 -16.53 -0.40 -7.19
C LYS A 106 -17.95 0.08 -6.91
N VAL A 107 -18.13 1.38 -6.73
CA VAL A 107 -19.45 1.98 -6.50
C VAL A 107 -20.38 1.70 -7.68
N ASN A 108 -19.90 1.85 -8.91
CA ASN A 108 -20.69 1.60 -10.12
C ASN A 108 -21.07 0.12 -10.30
N ALA A 109 -20.37 -0.80 -9.63
CA ALA A 109 -20.67 -2.23 -9.70
C ALA A 109 -21.72 -2.68 -8.67
N LEU A 110 -22.12 -1.81 -7.74
CA LEU A 110 -23.13 -2.11 -6.72
C LEU A 110 -24.46 -1.44 -7.05
N GLN A 111 -25.55 -2.17 -6.84
CA GLN A 111 -26.90 -1.62 -6.93
C GLN A 111 -27.27 -0.81 -5.67
N GLU A 112 -26.74 -1.20 -4.50
CA GLU A 112 -26.96 -0.50 -3.23
C GLU A 112 -25.62 -0.22 -2.52
N LEU A 113 -25.49 0.99 -1.99
CA LEU A 113 -24.32 1.43 -1.24
C LEU A 113 -24.39 0.94 0.21
N SER A 114 -24.02 -0.33 0.43
CA SER A 114 -23.89 -0.92 1.76
C SER A 114 -22.51 -1.55 1.97
N LEU A 115 -22.01 -1.52 3.20
CA LEU A 115 -20.75 -2.19 3.55
C LEU A 115 -20.85 -3.70 3.33
N ALA A 116 -22.02 -4.29 3.59
CA ALA A 116 -22.31 -5.68 3.29
C ALA A 116 -22.20 -5.96 1.78
N GLY A 117 -22.74 -5.08 0.94
CA GLY A 117 -22.61 -5.17 -0.53
C GLY A 117 -21.15 -5.14 -0.99
N PHE A 118 -20.33 -4.23 -0.46
CA PHE A 118 -18.89 -4.21 -0.78
C PHE A 118 -18.16 -5.48 -0.36
N VAL A 119 -18.50 -6.06 0.80
CA VAL A 119 -17.92 -7.33 1.27
C VAL A 119 -18.39 -8.51 0.41
N ALA A 120 -19.67 -8.55 0.06
CA ALA A 120 -20.23 -9.58 -0.82
C ALA A 120 -19.58 -9.56 -2.21
N LEU A 121 -19.51 -8.38 -2.85
CA LEU A 121 -18.84 -8.19 -4.14
C LEU A 121 -17.37 -8.61 -4.07
N ARG A 122 -16.68 -8.33 -2.96
CA ARG A 122 -15.30 -8.80 -2.77
C ARG A 122 -15.23 -10.32 -2.74
N ASN A 123 -16.11 -10.98 -1.99
CA ASN A 123 -16.11 -12.43 -1.85
C ASN A 123 -16.48 -13.12 -3.17
N GLU A 124 -17.48 -12.58 -3.88
CA GLU A 124 -17.85 -13.02 -5.22
C GLU A 124 -16.65 -12.96 -6.17
N ARG A 125 -15.96 -11.81 -6.25
CA ARG A 125 -14.75 -11.66 -7.08
C ARG A 125 -13.63 -12.60 -6.67
N ALA A 126 -13.48 -12.90 -5.38
CA ALA A 126 -12.49 -13.87 -4.92
C ALA A 126 -12.88 -15.29 -5.36
N ASN A 127 -14.16 -15.64 -5.27
CA ASN A 127 -14.68 -16.94 -5.71
C ASN A 127 -14.59 -17.10 -7.24
N GLU A 128 -14.88 -16.05 -8.02
CA GLU A 128 -14.65 -16.03 -9.48
C GLU A 128 -13.18 -16.29 -9.84
N LEU A 129 -12.25 -15.76 -9.04
CA LEU A 129 -10.81 -15.92 -9.24
C LEU A 129 -10.38 -17.36 -8.94
N ILE A 130 -10.97 -17.98 -7.92
CA ILE A 130 -10.79 -19.40 -7.57
C ILE A 130 -11.43 -20.31 -8.64
N ALA A 131 -12.59 -19.93 -9.18
CA ALA A 131 -13.35 -20.71 -10.15
C ALA A 131 -12.79 -20.67 -11.59
N THR A 132 -11.61 -20.07 -11.83
CA THR A 132 -10.99 -19.94 -13.17
C THR A 132 -11.88 -19.28 -14.23
N THR A 133 -12.90 -18.51 -13.84
CA THR A 133 -13.76 -17.79 -14.79
C THR A 133 -13.00 -16.62 -15.42
N GLN A 134 -13.16 -16.40 -16.74
CA GLN A 134 -12.55 -15.28 -17.45
C GLN A 134 -12.96 -13.96 -16.78
N GLN A 135 -11.98 -13.26 -16.20
CA GLN A 135 -12.22 -11.96 -15.57
C GLN A 135 -12.30 -10.88 -16.64
N THR A 136 -13.47 -10.27 -16.79
CA THR A 136 -13.61 -8.98 -17.49
C THR A 136 -13.04 -7.89 -16.59
N HIS A 137 -11.72 -7.69 -16.65
CA HIS A 137 -11.07 -6.60 -15.93
C HIS A 137 -11.52 -5.26 -16.51
N ALA A 138 -12.34 -4.51 -15.75
CA ALA A 138 -12.65 -3.13 -16.11
C ALA A 138 -11.35 -2.31 -16.12
N VAL A 139 -11.04 -1.68 -17.25
CA VAL A 139 -9.82 -0.86 -17.48
C VAL A 139 -9.56 0.12 -16.33
N LEU A 140 -10.62 0.71 -15.78
CA LEU A 140 -10.56 1.63 -14.65
C LEU A 140 -10.00 1.00 -13.36
N SER A 141 -10.34 -0.27 -13.10
CA SER A 141 -9.81 -1.01 -11.94
C SER A 141 -8.33 -1.33 -12.10
N ALA A 142 -7.88 -1.66 -13.32
CA ALA A 142 -6.47 -1.93 -13.61
C ALA A 142 -5.62 -0.66 -13.50
N LEU A 143 -6.09 0.45 -14.08
CA LEU A 143 -5.44 1.76 -13.96
C LEU A 143 -5.38 2.21 -12.50
N GLY A 144 -6.48 2.08 -11.75
CA GLY A 144 -6.50 2.40 -10.34
C GLY A 144 -5.48 1.58 -9.54
N PHE A 145 -5.40 0.27 -9.78
CA PHE A 145 -4.45 -0.65 -9.14
C PHE A 145 -2.98 -0.27 -9.42
N LEU A 146 -2.66 0.15 -10.64
CA LEU A 146 -1.29 0.56 -11.01
C LEU A 146 -0.90 1.93 -10.42
N CYS A 147 -1.87 2.83 -10.24
CA CYS A 147 -1.59 4.21 -9.85
C CYS A 147 -1.63 4.44 -8.34
N TYR A 148 -2.53 3.80 -7.59
CA TYR A 148 -2.67 4.04 -6.15
C TYR A 148 -1.40 3.75 -5.30
N PRO A 149 -0.51 2.79 -5.64
CA PRO A 149 0.71 2.52 -4.87
C PRO A 149 1.71 3.70 -4.87
N ALA A 150 1.69 4.55 -5.91
CA ALA A 150 2.57 5.71 -6.02
C ALA A 150 2.38 6.68 -4.84
N GLY A 151 1.14 6.81 -4.35
CA GLY A 151 0.83 7.67 -3.20
C GLY A 151 1.51 7.19 -1.92
N PHE A 152 1.61 5.88 -1.68
CA PHE A 152 2.28 5.35 -0.48
C PHE A 152 3.78 5.66 -0.45
N VAL A 153 4.46 5.57 -1.60
CA VAL A 153 5.87 5.97 -1.71
C VAL A 153 6.04 7.45 -1.35
N ALA A 154 5.16 8.31 -1.87
CA ALA A 154 5.18 9.72 -1.56
C ALA A 154 4.92 9.98 -0.06
N VAL A 155 3.99 9.24 0.57
CA VAL A 155 3.71 9.33 2.01
C VAL A 155 4.95 9.05 2.86
N VAL A 156 5.73 8.00 2.56
CA VAL A 156 6.96 7.67 3.32
C VAL A 156 7.92 8.85 3.30
N ILE A 157 8.17 9.43 2.13
CA ILE A 157 9.10 10.55 1.97
C ILE A 157 8.53 11.81 2.64
N MET A 158 7.23 12.06 2.49
CA MET A 158 6.53 13.19 3.10
C MET A 158 6.58 13.15 4.63
N ILE A 159 6.39 11.97 5.25
CA ILE A 159 6.58 11.80 6.70
C ILE A 159 8.05 12.00 7.06
N ALA A 160 8.96 11.34 6.31
CA ALA A 160 10.39 11.38 6.58
C ALA A 160 11.01 12.79 6.51
N ARG A 161 10.41 13.72 5.76
CA ARG A 161 10.89 15.10 5.60
C ARG A 161 9.81 16.15 5.90
N TYR A 162 8.83 15.80 6.74
CA TYR A 162 7.61 16.58 6.95
C TYR A 162 7.83 18.07 7.26
N GLU A 163 8.81 18.41 8.10
CA GLU A 163 9.11 19.79 8.50
C GLU A 163 9.51 20.67 7.31
N GLN A 164 10.16 20.09 6.29
CA GLN A 164 10.61 20.80 5.09
C GLN A 164 9.51 20.93 4.03
N THR A 165 8.37 20.25 4.21
CA THR A 165 7.31 20.19 3.19
C THR A 165 6.42 21.43 3.18
N ARG A 166 5.93 21.80 1.99
CA ARG A 166 4.99 22.91 1.79
C ARG A 166 3.58 22.52 2.26
N MET A 167 2.77 23.51 2.65
CA MET A 167 1.38 23.31 3.09
C MET A 167 0.53 22.56 2.06
N PHE A 168 0.70 22.85 0.77
CA PHE A 168 -0.01 22.15 -0.30
C PHE A 168 0.28 20.64 -0.31
N SER A 169 1.55 20.25 -0.22
CA SER A 169 1.96 18.83 -0.16
C SER A 169 1.42 18.12 1.07
N ARG A 170 1.36 18.82 2.21
CA ARG A 170 0.74 18.31 3.45
C ARG A 170 -0.77 18.07 3.25
N GLY A 171 -1.46 19.01 2.60
CA GLY A 171 -2.87 18.86 2.22
C GLY A 171 -3.11 17.65 1.32
N LEU A 172 -2.29 17.46 0.28
CA LEU A 172 -2.35 16.28 -0.59
C LEU A 172 -2.11 14.97 0.19
N THR A 173 -1.18 14.98 1.16
CA THR A 173 -0.94 13.80 2.00
C THR A 173 -2.16 13.46 2.84
N MET A 174 -2.80 14.46 3.45
CA MET A 174 -4.04 14.28 4.23
C MET A 174 -5.18 13.78 3.34
N MET A 175 -5.35 14.36 2.16
CA MET A 175 -6.34 13.92 1.18
C MET A 175 -6.11 12.48 0.74
N PHE A 176 -4.85 12.07 0.52
CA PHE A 176 -4.51 10.69 0.20
C PHE A 176 -4.87 9.74 1.36
N PHE A 177 -4.69 10.14 2.63
CA PHE A 177 -5.11 9.30 3.76
C PHE A 177 -6.62 9.07 3.77
N VAL A 178 -7.40 10.12 3.49
CA VAL A 178 -8.86 10.03 3.36
C VAL A 178 -9.23 9.10 2.20
N VAL A 179 -8.59 9.25 1.04
CA VAL A 179 -8.84 8.36 -0.12
C VAL A 179 -8.53 6.91 0.22
N VAL A 180 -7.41 6.62 0.89
CA VAL A 180 -7.06 5.26 1.31
C VAL A 180 -8.08 4.69 2.30
N PHE A 181 -8.61 5.53 3.19
CA PHE A 181 -9.66 5.12 4.12
C PHE A 181 -10.96 4.76 3.38
N VAL A 182 -11.44 5.63 2.48
CA VAL A 182 -12.62 5.37 1.64
C VAL A 182 -12.40 4.15 0.73
N LEU A 183 -11.20 3.99 0.18
CA LEU A 183 -10.82 2.82 -0.62
C LEU A 183 -10.92 1.54 0.21
N SER A 184 -10.53 1.57 1.48
CA SER A 184 -10.66 0.42 2.39
C SER A 184 -12.13 0.02 2.57
N ILE A 185 -13.03 1.00 2.69
CA ILE A 185 -14.49 0.80 2.75
C ILE A 185 -15.01 0.20 1.45
N ALA A 186 -14.67 0.82 0.30
CA ALA A 186 -15.11 0.37 -1.01
C ALA A 186 -14.59 -1.04 -1.40
N PHE A 187 -13.49 -1.48 -0.78
CA PHE A 187 -12.94 -2.83 -0.97
C PHE A 187 -13.42 -3.82 0.10
N GLY A 188 -14.36 -3.46 0.96
CA GLY A 188 -14.90 -4.34 2.01
C GLY A 188 -13.79 -4.95 2.87
N GLY A 189 -12.76 -4.18 3.20
CA GLY A 189 -11.58 -4.67 3.93
C GLY A 189 -10.90 -3.62 4.78
N ARG A 190 -9.93 -4.06 5.58
CA ARG A 190 -9.09 -3.21 6.46
C ARG A 190 -7.61 -3.12 6.06
N SER A 191 -7.21 -3.88 5.03
CA SER A 191 -5.81 -4.02 4.62
C SER A 191 -5.20 -2.71 4.13
N MET A 192 -5.96 -1.87 3.41
CA MET A 192 -5.43 -0.61 2.89
C MET A 192 -5.05 0.38 4.00
N ILE A 193 -5.85 0.45 5.06
CA ILE A 193 -5.54 1.28 6.24
C ILE A 193 -4.32 0.72 6.98
N PHE A 194 -4.21 -0.60 7.12
CA PHE A 194 -3.04 -1.23 7.72
C PHE A 194 -1.76 -0.93 6.92
N VAL A 195 -1.81 -1.04 5.59
CA VAL A 195 -0.70 -0.68 4.69
C VAL A 195 -0.33 0.80 4.87
N LEU A 196 -1.31 1.71 4.99
CA LEU A 196 -1.04 3.11 5.26
C LEU A 196 -0.28 3.32 6.56
N ILE A 197 -0.73 2.68 7.65
CA ILE A 197 -0.08 2.73 8.96
C ILE A 197 1.37 2.22 8.85
N LEU A 198 1.59 1.11 8.12
CA LEU A 198 2.92 0.55 7.91
C LEU A 198 3.86 1.54 7.18
N PHE A 199 3.39 2.18 6.11
CA PHE A 199 4.19 3.15 5.35
C PHE A 199 4.43 4.44 6.15
N VAL A 200 3.48 4.86 6.99
CA VAL A 200 3.70 5.96 7.94
C VAL A 200 4.77 5.55 8.98
N ALA A 201 4.69 4.34 9.52
CA ALA A 201 5.67 3.82 10.47
C ALA A 201 7.07 3.72 9.84
N LEU A 202 7.15 3.30 8.57
CA LEU A 202 8.40 3.30 7.80
C LEU A 202 8.96 4.72 7.65
N GLY A 203 8.12 5.69 7.31
CA GLY A 203 8.50 7.10 7.29
C GLY A 203 9.02 7.58 8.64
N ALA A 204 8.34 7.23 9.74
CA ALA A 204 8.75 7.57 11.10
C ALA A 204 10.08 6.91 11.51
N TYR A 205 10.29 5.65 11.11
CA TYR A 205 11.55 4.94 11.31
C TYR A 205 12.70 5.64 10.57
N LEU A 206 12.50 6.04 9.32
CA LEU A 206 13.50 6.79 8.56
C LEU A 206 13.85 8.14 9.21
N ARG A 207 12.91 8.79 9.90
CA ARG A 207 13.20 9.99 10.70
C ARG A 207 14.09 9.66 11.88
N ARG A 208 13.80 8.56 12.59
CA ARG A 208 14.59 8.10 13.74
C ARG A 208 16.03 7.79 13.33
N CYS A 209 16.23 7.13 12.20
CA CYS A 209 17.56 6.87 11.63
C CYS A 209 18.34 8.17 11.29
N ARG A 210 17.63 9.29 11.08
CA ARG A 210 18.22 10.63 10.87
C ARG A 210 18.38 11.44 12.16
N GLY A 211 18.13 10.86 13.33
CA GLY A 211 18.21 11.56 14.62
C GLY A 211 17.03 12.50 14.90
N LEU A 212 15.99 12.48 14.07
CA LEU A 212 14.78 13.29 14.27
C LEU A 212 13.75 12.55 15.14
N ALA A 213 12.79 13.30 15.69
CA ALA A 213 11.63 12.72 16.38
C ALA A 213 10.81 11.85 15.41
N MET A 214 10.38 10.66 15.87
CA MET A 214 9.60 9.70 15.05
C MET A 214 8.33 10.31 14.48
N ILE A 215 7.59 11.06 15.28
CA ILE A 215 6.39 11.76 14.84
C ILE A 215 6.77 13.21 14.50
N PRO A 216 6.39 13.73 13.32
CA PRO A 216 6.60 15.13 13.00
C PRO A 216 6.02 16.08 14.04
N ARG A 217 6.64 17.25 14.22
CA ARG A 217 6.26 18.22 15.27
C ARG A 217 4.86 18.85 15.06
N SER A 218 4.22 18.61 13.93
CA SER A 218 2.90 19.13 13.62
C SER A 218 1.79 18.50 14.45
N LYS A 219 1.07 19.34 15.20
CA LYS A 219 -0.13 18.93 15.97
C LYS A 219 -1.24 18.41 15.07
N SER A 220 -1.42 18.93 13.86
CA SER A 220 -2.47 18.47 12.94
C SER A 220 -2.20 17.06 12.44
N LEU A 221 -0.96 16.76 12.03
CA LEU A 221 -0.56 15.42 11.63
C LEU A 221 -0.71 14.44 12.79
N ARG A 222 -0.26 14.81 13.99
CA ARG A 222 -0.40 13.95 15.18
C ARG A 222 -1.86 13.60 15.47
N ARG A 223 -2.74 14.59 15.48
CA ARG A 223 -4.19 14.37 15.67
C ARG A 223 -4.77 13.47 14.59
N MET A 224 -4.38 13.67 13.32
CA MET A 224 -4.83 12.83 12.22
C MET A 224 -4.32 11.39 12.35
N LEU A 225 -3.07 11.17 12.76
CA LEU A 225 -2.54 9.82 12.97
C LEU A 225 -3.24 9.09 14.11
N ILE A 226 -3.52 9.79 15.22
CA ILE A 226 -4.32 9.24 16.32
C ILE A 226 -5.73 8.90 15.82
N GLY A 227 -6.38 9.84 15.11
CA GLY A 227 -7.68 9.63 14.51
C GLY A 227 -7.69 8.43 13.55
N LEU A 228 -6.66 8.27 12.71
CA LEU A 228 -6.51 7.14 11.80
C LEU A 228 -6.43 5.81 12.55
N VAL A 229 -5.69 5.74 13.65
CA VAL A 229 -5.58 4.52 14.47
C VAL A 229 -6.90 4.20 15.16
N LEU A 230 -7.56 5.19 15.77
CA LEU A 230 -8.86 5.00 16.41
C LEU A 230 -9.92 4.54 15.40
N LEU A 231 -9.93 5.19 14.24
CA LEU A 231 -10.83 4.87 13.14
C LEU A 231 -10.54 3.47 12.59
N PHE A 232 -9.27 3.07 12.49
CA PHE A 232 -8.89 1.71 12.09
C PHE A 232 -9.42 0.66 13.06
N VAL A 233 -9.30 0.89 14.37
CA VAL A 233 -9.79 -0.04 15.40
C VAL A 233 -11.32 -0.13 15.33
N ALA A 234 -12.02 1.00 15.33
CA ALA A 234 -13.48 1.05 15.24
C ALA A 234 -14.00 0.38 13.96
N TYR A 235 -13.44 0.74 12.81
CA TYR A 235 -13.82 0.15 11.53
C TYR A 235 -13.47 -1.34 11.45
N SER A 236 -12.36 -1.78 12.06
CA SER A 236 -12.00 -3.19 12.14
C SER A 236 -13.01 -4.02 12.92
N ALA A 237 -13.64 -3.44 13.95
CA ALA A 237 -14.72 -4.09 14.69
C ALA A 237 -16.01 -4.19 13.84
N VAL A 238 -16.40 -3.08 13.19
CA VAL A 238 -17.59 -3.06 12.32
C VAL A 238 -17.47 -4.05 11.17
N ILE A 239 -16.32 -4.10 10.49
CA ILE A 239 -16.15 -5.02 9.36
C ILE A 239 -16.11 -6.49 9.79
N TRP A 240 -15.67 -6.75 11.02
CA TRP A 240 -15.75 -8.09 11.60
C TRP A 240 -17.19 -8.52 11.79
N GLN A 241 -18.03 -7.67 12.38
CA GLN A 241 -19.46 -7.93 12.57
C GLN A 241 -20.17 -8.18 11.24
N VAL A 242 -19.94 -7.34 10.23
CA VAL A 242 -20.54 -7.51 8.89
C VAL A 242 -20.10 -8.81 8.22
N ARG A 243 -18.86 -9.25 8.42
CA ARG A 243 -18.37 -10.53 7.88
C ARG A 243 -18.93 -11.73 8.63
N ALA A 244 -19.06 -11.64 9.95
CA ALA A 244 -19.68 -12.68 10.75
C ALA A 244 -21.14 -12.88 10.32
N SER A 245 -21.90 -11.78 10.20
CA SER A 245 -23.30 -11.83 9.76
C SER A 245 -23.47 -12.39 8.34
N LEU A 246 -22.61 -11.99 7.39
CA LEU A 246 -22.68 -12.49 6.00
C LEU A 246 -22.35 -13.98 5.86
N ASN A 247 -21.58 -14.54 6.79
CA ASN A 247 -21.21 -15.96 6.77
C ASN A 247 -22.07 -16.80 7.72
N ASN A 248 -23.11 -16.22 8.33
CA ASN A 248 -23.91 -16.85 9.39
C ASN A 248 -23.04 -17.46 10.52
N MET A 249 -21.88 -16.86 10.79
CA MET A 249 -20.99 -17.33 11.85
C MET A 249 -21.41 -16.67 13.15
N ASP A 250 -21.75 -17.48 14.14
CA ASP A 250 -21.93 -16.97 15.49
C ASP A 250 -20.56 -16.61 16.10
N ILE A 251 -20.55 -15.96 17.27
CA ILE A 251 -19.31 -15.64 18.00
C ILE A 251 -18.52 -16.92 18.29
N ALA A 252 -19.22 -18.00 18.67
CA ALA A 252 -18.64 -19.32 18.91
C ALA A 252 -17.97 -19.91 17.66
N ASP A 253 -18.61 -19.82 16.49
CA ASP A 253 -18.05 -20.30 15.21
C ASP A 253 -16.82 -19.48 14.80
N SER A 254 -16.86 -18.18 15.07
CA SER A 254 -15.75 -17.26 14.79
C SER A 254 -14.53 -17.56 15.67
N LEU A 255 -14.75 -17.91 16.95
CA LEU A 255 -13.70 -18.31 17.88
C LEU A 255 -13.12 -19.69 17.54
N GLN A 256 -13.96 -20.66 17.15
CA GLN A 256 -13.49 -21.96 16.64
C GLN A 256 -12.70 -21.81 15.33
N TYR A 257 -13.14 -20.94 14.42
CA TYR A 257 -12.38 -20.63 13.21
C TYR A 257 -11.02 -20.00 13.54
N ALA A 258 -10.97 -19.06 14.49
CA ALA A 258 -9.74 -18.45 14.96
C ALA A 258 -8.79 -19.46 15.63
N GLU A 259 -9.31 -20.38 16.44
CA GLU A 259 -8.53 -21.48 17.00
C GLU A 259 -7.97 -22.39 15.90
N ARG A 260 -8.79 -22.76 14.91
CA ARG A 260 -8.39 -23.63 13.81
C ARG A 260 -7.33 -23.01 12.90
N VAL A 261 -7.44 -21.72 12.60
CA VAL A 261 -6.61 -21.03 11.61
C VAL A 261 -5.36 -20.40 12.22
N TRP A 262 -5.48 -19.87 13.45
CA TRP A 262 -4.39 -19.16 14.13
C TRP A 262 -3.86 -19.88 15.36
N GLY A 263 -4.45 -21.01 15.77
CA GLY A 263 -4.01 -21.77 16.95
C GLY A 263 -4.24 -21.07 18.28
N VAL A 264 -5.06 -20.00 18.30
CA VAL A 264 -5.33 -19.21 19.50
C VAL A 264 -6.60 -19.75 20.14
N LYS A 265 -6.46 -20.47 21.27
CA LYS A 265 -7.60 -20.87 22.08
C LYS A 265 -8.27 -19.62 22.68
N PRO A 266 -9.61 -19.50 22.60
CA PRO A 266 -10.32 -18.44 23.30
C PRO A 266 -9.99 -18.50 24.79
N SER A 267 -9.75 -17.34 25.40
CA SER A 267 -9.60 -17.25 26.86
C SER A 267 -10.88 -17.76 27.53
N PRO A 268 -10.81 -18.60 28.59
CA PRO A 268 -12.00 -19.09 29.29
C PRO A 268 -12.90 -17.95 29.82
N SER A 269 -12.36 -16.75 29.97
CA SER A 269 -13.11 -15.54 30.33
C SER A 269 -14.03 -14.97 29.23
N LEU A 270 -14.10 -15.61 28.05
CA LEU A 270 -14.94 -15.21 26.91
C LEU A 270 -16.07 -16.23 26.65
N GLU A 271 -16.18 -17.31 27.42
CA GLU A 271 -17.19 -18.38 27.20
C GLU A 271 -18.63 -17.97 27.53
N TRP A 272 -18.84 -16.78 28.12
CA TRP A 272 -20.15 -16.24 28.53
C TRP A 272 -20.61 -15.02 27.72
N LEU A 273 -19.93 -14.67 26.62
CA LEU A 273 -20.29 -13.59 25.68
C LEU A 273 -20.72 -14.16 24.33
#